data_AF-A0A968PJ98-F1
#
_entry.id   AF-A0A968PJ98-F1
#
_cell.length_a   1.000
_cell.length_b   1.000
_cell.length_c   1.000
_cell.angle_alpha   90.00
_cell.angle_beta   90.00
_cell.angle_gamma   90.00
#
_symmetry.space_group_name_H-M   'P 1'
#
loop_
_entity.id
_entity.type
_entity.pdbx_description
1 polymer ?
#
loop_
_entity_poly.entity_id
_entity_poly.type
_entity_poly.pdbx_seq_one_letter_code
_entity_poly.pdbx_strand_id
1 'polypeptide(L)'
;RHGPIATLRLQSEHRQHDMLTDPERMLADVGQMIQALQPDICIVDQLSYAVTLALYCLQQPFLTYCPGHPTYVPSGTQLFGVPYAWPREFTIAPEALSDLRHWRSRSIQSSPVCSIVSSRPTPRTCPLS
;
A
#
# COMPACT_ATOMS: atom_id res chain seq x y z
N ARG A 1 7.12 25.03 8.91
CA ARG A 1 6.37 24.15 9.84
C ARG A 1 4.88 24.40 9.61
N HIS A 2 4.17 23.51 8.88
CA HIS A 2 2.79 23.73 8.42
C HIS A 2 1.72 22.96 9.22
N GLY A 3 2.09 22.39 10.37
CA GLY A 3 1.18 21.63 11.24
C GLY A 3 1.00 20.17 10.83
N PRO A 4 0.30 19.37 11.66
CA PRO A 4 0.23 17.90 11.50
C PRO A 4 -0.46 17.45 10.21
N ILE A 5 -1.53 18.12 9.80
CA ILE A 5 -2.28 17.78 8.58
C ILE A 5 -1.43 17.96 7.32
N ALA A 6 -0.73 19.10 7.21
CA ALA A 6 0.16 19.35 6.08
C ALA A 6 1.32 18.34 6.03
N THR A 7 1.86 17.96 7.18
CA THR A 7 2.88 16.90 7.28
C THR A 7 2.34 15.56 6.80
N LEU A 8 1.13 15.15 7.21
CA LEU A 8 0.55 13.89 6.77
C LEU A 8 0.26 13.86 5.27
N ARG A 9 -0.20 14.98 4.69
CA ARG A 9 -0.39 15.10 3.24
C ARG A 9 0.94 14.91 2.51
N LEU A 10 1.96 15.67 2.88
CA LEU A 10 3.30 15.57 2.28
C LEU A 10 3.88 14.15 2.37
N GLN A 11 3.81 13.54 3.55
CA GLN A 11 4.28 12.16 3.73
C GLN A 11 3.49 11.16 2.90
N SER A 12 2.19 11.38 2.71
CA SER A 12 1.35 10.49 1.89
C SER A 12 1.68 10.64 0.41
N GLU A 13 1.90 11.88 -0.06
CA GLU A 13 2.31 12.17 -1.44
C GLU A 13 3.67 11.56 -1.76
N HIS A 14 4.67 11.74 -0.87
CA HIS A 14 5.98 11.12 -1.05
C HIS A 14 5.88 9.59 -1.12
N ARG A 15 5.14 8.96 -0.19
CA ARG A 15 4.94 7.50 -0.24
C ARG A 15 4.32 7.04 -1.55
N GLN A 16 3.35 7.78 -2.11
CA GLN A 16 2.73 7.40 -3.38
C GLN A 16 3.74 7.43 -4.55
N HIS A 17 4.66 8.39 -4.56
CA HIS A 17 5.70 8.47 -5.60
C HIS A 17 6.79 7.41 -5.39
N ASP A 18 7.16 7.13 -4.14
CA ASP A 18 8.21 6.17 -3.79
C ASP A 18 7.77 4.71 -4.05
N MET A 19 6.48 4.41 -3.90
CA MET A 19 5.95 3.04 -3.99
C MET A 19 6.10 2.39 -5.37
N LEU A 20 6.25 3.18 -6.44
CA LEU A 20 6.31 2.73 -7.84
C LEU A 20 7.37 3.48 -8.67
N THR A 21 8.49 3.89 -8.07
CA THR A 21 9.48 4.74 -8.76
C THR A 21 10.09 4.09 -10.01
N ASP A 22 10.32 2.76 -10.02
CA ASP A 22 10.85 2.02 -11.18
C ASP A 22 10.29 0.58 -11.24
N PRO A 23 9.04 0.41 -11.69
CA PRO A 23 8.36 -0.88 -11.63
C PRO A 23 8.88 -1.87 -12.69
N GLU A 24 9.40 -1.37 -13.82
CA GLU A 24 9.91 -2.20 -14.92
C GLU A 24 11.22 -2.87 -14.53
N ARG A 25 12.15 -2.11 -13.95
CA ARG A 25 13.38 -2.67 -13.41
C ARG A 25 13.08 -3.63 -12.27
N MET A 26 12.15 -3.29 -11.38
CA MET A 26 11.74 -4.18 -10.29
C MET A 26 11.20 -5.52 -10.81
N LEU A 27 10.40 -5.50 -11.88
CA LEU A 27 9.90 -6.70 -12.54
C LEU A 27 11.05 -7.58 -13.07
N ALA A 28 12.02 -6.97 -13.75
CA ALA A 28 13.17 -7.68 -14.30
C ALA A 28 14.06 -8.30 -13.21
N ASP A 29 14.33 -7.55 -12.14
CA ASP A 29 15.18 -8.00 -11.03
C ASP A 29 14.50 -9.14 -10.23
N VAL A 30 13.22 -8.98 -9.90
CA VAL A 30 12.43 -10.04 -9.22
C VAL A 30 12.33 -11.27 -10.11
N GLY A 31 12.09 -11.11 -11.42
CA GLY A 31 12.02 -12.23 -12.36
C GLY A 31 13.30 -13.07 -12.37
N GLN A 32 14.46 -12.44 -12.38
CA GLN A 32 15.76 -13.13 -12.28
C GLN A 32 15.89 -13.90 -10.96
N MET A 33 15.47 -13.32 -9.84
CA MET A 33 15.51 -13.99 -8.54
C MET A 33 14.58 -15.21 -8.50
N ILE A 34 13.36 -15.10 -9.04
CA ILE A 34 12.42 -16.23 -9.11
C ILE A 34 12.98 -17.36 -9.96
N GLN A 35 13.58 -17.04 -11.12
CA GLN A 35 14.20 -18.06 -11.98
C GLN A 35 15.37 -18.77 -11.31
N ALA A 36 16.19 -18.03 -10.55
CA ALA A 36 17.38 -18.58 -9.90
C ALA A 36 17.05 -19.41 -8.64
N LEU A 37 16.08 -18.97 -7.84
CA LEU A 37 15.77 -19.57 -6.54
C LEU A 37 14.60 -20.56 -6.58
N GLN A 38 13.73 -20.47 -7.60
CA GLN A 38 12.54 -21.29 -7.77
C GLN A 38 11.71 -21.45 -6.47
N PRO A 39 11.32 -20.35 -5.79
CA PRO A 39 10.58 -20.45 -4.54
C PRO A 39 9.15 -20.95 -4.79
N ASP A 40 8.62 -21.76 -3.87
CA ASP A 40 7.20 -22.14 -3.90
C ASP A 40 6.30 -20.94 -3.54
N ILE A 41 6.77 -20.08 -2.62
CA ILE A 41 6.05 -18.89 -2.16
C ILE A 41 7.01 -17.77 -1.78
N CYS A 42 6.63 -16.54 -2.08
CA CYS A 42 7.36 -15.35 -1.65
C CYS A 42 6.65 -14.67 -0.47
N ILE A 43 7.42 -14.05 0.43
CA ILE A 43 6.89 -13.17 1.47
C ILE A 43 7.39 -11.77 1.16
N VAL A 44 6.46 -10.81 1.04
CA VAL A 44 6.76 -9.43 0.68
C VAL A 44 6.22 -8.48 1.73
N ASP A 45 6.98 -7.43 2.06
CA ASP A 45 6.51 -6.37 2.94
C ASP A 45 5.31 -5.63 2.33
N GLN A 46 4.29 -5.32 3.13
CA GLN A 46 3.06 -4.69 2.66
C GLN A 46 3.25 -3.34 1.93
N LEU A 47 4.35 -2.62 2.18
CA LEU A 47 4.67 -1.35 1.57
C LEU A 47 5.55 -1.51 0.31
N SER A 48 6.03 -2.72 0.02
CA SER A 48 6.81 -3.02 -1.18
C SER A 48 5.91 -3.24 -2.39
N TYR A 49 5.22 -2.18 -2.81
CA TYR A 49 4.23 -2.22 -3.90
C TYR A 49 4.84 -2.62 -5.25
N ALA A 50 5.98 -2.08 -5.65
CA ALA A 50 6.63 -2.45 -6.91
C ALA A 50 6.99 -3.94 -6.98
N VAL A 51 7.48 -4.52 -5.88
CA VAL A 51 7.75 -5.97 -5.78
C VAL A 51 6.47 -6.78 -5.82
N THR A 52 5.44 -6.34 -5.08
CA THR A 52 4.13 -6.99 -5.07
C THR A 52 3.51 -7.02 -6.47
N LEU A 53 3.62 -5.91 -7.22
CA LEU A 53 3.18 -5.82 -8.61
C LEU A 53 4.00 -6.74 -9.52
N ALA A 54 5.33 -6.80 -9.35
CA ALA A 54 6.18 -7.70 -10.11
C ALA A 54 5.78 -9.18 -9.91
N LEU A 55 5.61 -9.62 -8.66
CA LEU A 55 5.16 -10.98 -8.33
C LEU A 55 3.78 -11.28 -8.93
N TYR A 56 2.88 -10.29 -8.92
CA TYR A 56 1.57 -10.40 -9.53
C TYR A 56 1.63 -10.59 -11.07
N CYS A 57 2.50 -9.83 -11.74
CA CYS A 57 2.74 -9.94 -13.18
C CYS A 57 3.38 -11.29 -13.55
N LEU A 58 4.32 -11.76 -12.73
CA LEU A 58 5.01 -13.05 -12.90
C LEU A 58 4.15 -14.27 -12.51
N GLN A 59 2.95 -14.05 -11.95
CA GLN A 59 2.08 -15.10 -11.41
C GLN A 59 2.75 -15.95 -10.31
N GLN A 60 3.74 -15.40 -9.60
CA GLN A 60 4.41 -16.06 -8.49
C GLN A 60 3.52 -16.01 -7.24
N PRO A 61 3.26 -17.13 -6.53
CA PRO A 61 2.54 -17.11 -5.27
C PRO A 61 3.26 -16.26 -4.21
N PHE A 62 2.51 -15.43 -3.48
CA PHE A 62 3.08 -14.61 -2.40
C PHE A 62 2.11 -14.33 -1.25
N LEU A 63 2.68 -14.02 -0.09
CA LEU A 63 2.00 -13.48 1.09
C LEU A 63 2.52 -12.09 1.39
N THR A 64 1.64 -11.20 1.86
CA THR A 64 2.05 -9.88 2.36
C THR A 64 2.27 -9.94 3.86
N TYR A 65 3.39 -9.38 4.30
CA TYR A 65 3.77 -9.28 5.71
C TYR A 65 3.71 -7.81 6.14
N CYS A 66 3.02 -7.55 7.26
CA CYS A 66 2.99 -6.24 7.90
C CYS A 66 3.92 -6.28 9.12
N PRO A 67 5.13 -5.68 9.05
CA PRO A 67 6.02 -5.62 10.22
C PRO A 67 5.57 -4.58 11.26
N GLY A 68 4.61 -3.72 10.90
CA GLY A 68 4.13 -2.63 11.74
C GLY A 68 3.12 -3.08 12.81
N HIS A 69 2.67 -2.13 13.63
CA HIS A 69 1.58 -2.39 14.57
C HIS A 69 0.33 -2.86 13.78
N PRO A 70 -0.45 -3.84 14.24
CA PRO A 70 -1.57 -4.41 13.46
C PRO A 70 -2.58 -3.37 12.93
N THR A 71 -2.70 -2.23 13.61
CA THR A 71 -3.54 -1.08 13.16
C THR A 71 -3.00 -0.35 11.93
N TYR A 72 -1.82 -0.71 11.41
CA TYR A 72 -1.30 -0.20 10.15
C TYR A 72 -2.04 -0.79 8.94
N VAL A 73 -2.70 -1.93 9.12
CA VAL A 73 -3.63 -2.46 8.13
C VAL A 73 -4.98 -1.77 8.36
N PRO A 74 -5.44 -0.88 7.46
CA PRO A 74 -6.71 -0.21 7.64
C PRO A 74 -7.85 -1.23 7.59
N SER A 75 -8.81 -1.09 8.50
CA SER A 75 -10.03 -1.90 8.53
C SER A 75 -11.27 -1.01 8.39
N GLY A 76 -12.32 -1.54 7.76
CA GLY A 76 -13.57 -0.80 7.54
C GLY A 76 -13.34 0.50 6.75
N THR A 77 -13.64 1.64 7.36
CA THR A 77 -13.51 2.97 6.74
C THR A 77 -12.20 3.68 7.06
N GLN A 78 -11.25 3.00 7.72
CA GLN A 78 -9.93 3.56 8.02
C GLN A 78 -9.13 3.77 6.75
N LEU A 79 -8.30 4.81 6.72
CA LEU A 79 -7.44 5.14 5.58
C LEU A 79 -5.98 5.04 5.99
N PHE A 80 -5.19 4.32 5.21
CA PHE A 80 -3.73 4.25 5.42
C PHE A 80 -3.11 5.65 5.30
N GLY A 81 -2.31 6.03 6.30
CA GLY A 81 -1.70 7.36 6.41
C GLY A 81 -2.55 8.41 7.15
N VAL A 82 -3.76 8.04 7.59
CA VAL A 82 -4.59 8.89 8.48
C VAL A 82 -4.64 8.25 9.87
N PRO A 83 -4.15 8.93 10.92
CA PRO A 83 -4.20 8.39 12.28
C PRO A 83 -5.64 8.13 12.73
N TYR A 84 -5.88 6.97 13.34
CA TYR A 84 -7.18 6.67 13.97
C TYR A 84 -7.37 7.47 15.27
N ALA A 85 -6.27 7.78 15.96
CA ALA A 85 -6.23 8.59 17.17
C ALA A 85 -5.08 9.61 17.07
N TRP A 86 -5.30 10.76 17.67
CA TRP A 86 -4.31 11.84 17.77
C TRP A 86 -3.76 11.92 19.20
N PRO A 87 -2.46 12.17 19.37
CA PRO A 87 -1.91 12.55 20.68
C PRO A 87 -2.69 13.72 21.28
N ARG A 88 -2.86 13.74 22.61
CA ARG A 88 -3.71 14.73 23.31
C ARG A 88 -3.22 16.16 23.13
N GLU A 89 -1.94 16.31 22.82
CA GLU A 89 -1.25 17.58 22.60
C GLU A 89 -1.60 18.21 21.24
N PHE A 90 -2.19 17.43 20.32
CA PHE A 90 -2.64 17.94 19.03
C PHE A 90 -4.14 18.25 19.05
N THR A 91 -4.48 19.52 18.89
CA THR A 91 -5.85 19.94 18.57
C THR A 91 -6.00 20.02 17.06
N ILE A 92 -6.76 19.09 16.49
CA ILE A 92 -7.04 19.05 15.05
C ILE A 92 -8.45 19.57 14.82
N ALA A 93 -8.55 20.62 14.01
CA ALA A 93 -9.82 21.17 13.57
C ALA A 93 -10.62 20.07 12.81
N PRO A 94 -11.89 19.78 13.19
CA PRO A 94 -12.69 18.73 12.57
C PRO A 94 -12.79 18.86 11.04
N GLU A 95 -12.90 20.09 10.54
CA GLU A 95 -12.91 20.42 9.12
C GLU A 95 -11.62 20.00 8.41
N ALA A 96 -10.45 20.30 9.00
CA ALA A 96 -9.16 19.95 8.42
C ALA A 96 -8.94 18.42 8.39
N LEU A 97 -9.48 17.69 9.38
CA LEU A 97 -9.45 16.23 9.38
C LEU A 97 -10.39 15.63 8.32
N SER A 98 -11.58 16.23 8.15
CA SER A 98 -12.52 15.84 7.08
C SER A 98 -11.90 16.04 5.70
N ASP A 99 -11.25 17.19 5.49
CA ASP A 99 -10.55 17.52 4.24
C ASP A 99 -9.41 16.53 3.95
N LEU A 100 -8.64 16.15 4.97
CA LEU A 100 -7.59 15.15 4.83
C LEU A 100 -8.16 13.78 4.42
N ARG A 101 -9.27 13.35 5.03
CA ARG A 101 -9.94 12.09 4.71
C ARG A 101 -10.51 12.10 3.29
N HIS A 102 -11.16 13.19 2.90
CA HIS A 102 -11.75 13.33 1.57
C HIS A 102 -10.67 13.39 0.48
N TRP A 103 -9.59 14.13 0.71
CA TRP A 103 -8.42 14.14 -0.18
C TRP A 103 -7.83 12.74 -0.33
N ARG A 104 -7.67 12.01 0.78
CA ARG A 104 -7.03 10.70 0.79
C ARG A 104 -7.89 9.64 0.09
N SER A 105 -9.20 9.63 0.29
CA SER A 105 -10.10 8.67 -0.39
C SER A 105 -10.07 8.85 -1.91
N ARG A 106 -10.10 10.09 -2.38
CA ARG A 106 -9.96 10.41 -3.82
C ARG A 106 -8.62 9.98 -4.38
N SER A 107 -7.54 10.24 -3.66
CA SER A 107 -6.17 9.92 -4.10
C SER A 107 -5.91 8.41 -4.22
N ILE A 108 -6.63 7.57 -3.46
CA ILE A 108 -6.58 6.11 -3.60
C ILE A 108 -7.32 5.66 -4.86
N GLN A 109 -8.52 6.20 -5.11
CA GLN A 109 -9.33 5.86 -6.27
C GLN A 109 -8.67 6.25 -7.61
N SER A 110 -7.89 7.33 -7.62
CA SER A 110 -7.14 7.76 -8.81
C SER A 110 -5.78 7.08 -8.98
N SER A 111 -5.39 6.16 -8.09
CA SER A 111 -4.08 5.50 -8.15
C SER A 111 -4.08 4.43 -9.25
N PRO A 112 -3.04 4.37 -10.12
CA PRO A 112 -2.93 3.35 -11.16
C PRO A 112 -2.94 1.91 -10.61
N VAL A 113 -2.54 1.72 -9.35
CA VAL A 113 -2.62 0.42 -8.64
C VAL A 113 -4.06 -0.08 -8.52
N CYS A 114 -5.03 0.81 -8.24
CA CYS A 114 -6.42 0.42 -8.08
C CYS A 114 -7.00 -0.11 -9.40
N SER A 115 -6.62 0.51 -10.53
CA SER A 115 -7.03 0.06 -11.87
C SER A 115 -6.45 -1.31 -12.23
N ILE A 116 -5.22 -1.61 -11.82
CA ILE A 116 -4.57 -2.91 -12.07
C ILE A 116 -5.27 -4.03 -11.27
N VAL A 117 -5.55 -3.82 -9.99
CA VAL A 117 -6.19 -4.83 -9.12
C VAL A 117 -7.60 -5.19 -9.59
N SER A 118 -8.37 -4.22 -10.10
CA SER A 118 -9.76 -4.45 -10.55
C SER A 118 -9.91 -5.24 -11.87
N SER A 119 -8.81 -5.55 -12.56
CA SER A 119 -8.83 -6.10 -13.92
C SER A 119 -8.63 -7.62 -14.05
N ARG A 120 -8.43 -8.36 -12.94
CA ARG A 120 -8.39 -9.85 -12.96
C ARG A 120 -9.64 -10.51 -12.35
N PRO A 121 -9.99 -11.72 -12.82
CA PRO A 121 -10.90 -12.60 -12.09
C PRO A 121 -10.33 -12.93 -10.71
N THR A 122 -11.20 -13.07 -9.73
CA THR A 122 -10.86 -13.41 -8.34
C THR A 122 -9.94 -14.63 -8.25
N PRO A 123 -8.89 -14.59 -7.41
CA PRO A 123 -8.10 -15.78 -7.14
C PRO A 123 -8.99 -16.83 -6.49
N ARG A 124 -8.92 -18.08 -6.98
CA ARG A 124 -9.62 -19.21 -6.36
C ARG A 124 -9.13 -19.32 -4.92
N THR A 125 -10.05 -19.20 -3.97
CA THR A 125 -9.80 -19.48 -2.56
C THR A 125 -9.26 -20.90 -2.44
N CYS A 126 -8.03 -21.05 -1.96
CA CYS A 126 -7.49 -22.34 -1.54
C CYS A 126 -8.23 -22.74 -0.26
N PRO A 127 -8.96 -23.87 -0.21
CA PRO A 127 -9.58 -24.32 1.01
C PRO A 127 -8.47 -24.86 1.91
N LEU A 128 -8.10 -24.10 2.94
CA LEU A 128 -7.32 -24.65 4.04
C LEU A 128 -8.23 -25.67 4.76
N SER A 129 -7.89 -26.95 4.62
CA SER A 129 -8.50 -28.07 5.37
C SER A 129 -7.88 -28.19 6.75
#